data_AF-A0A3D1TR06-F1
#
_entry.id   AF-A0A3D1TR06-F1
#
_cell.length_a   1.000
_cell.length_b   1.000
_cell.length_c   1.000
_cell.angle_alpha   90.00
_cell.angle_beta   90.00
_cell.angle_gamma   90.00
#
_symmetry.space_group_name_H-M   'P 1'
#
loop_
_entity.id
_entity.type
_entity.pdbx_description
1 polymer ?
#
loop_
_entity_poly.entity_id
_entity_poly.type
_entity_poly.pdbx_seq_one_letter_code
_entity_poly.pdbx_strand_id
1 'polypeptide(L)'
;MNAVSERAPALLVLEDLHWIDEASADILTEVLSDVPGLRLLVLAAQRPGWTAPWSQWGWTERISLRPLGESDATTLAGSVLGGLSLSRELEQHVAERAGGNPFFVEEMVRALEETGGLEKRDGAMHLVPGAAERLPSTLTEVLLARLDRLDARVRTVAQVASVIGRSFATGLLARVMDAEPGTLDSPLTTLQQAEIAFPRQGSGQEYSFKHVSMREVAYNTLVQRRRQQLHLDTARAIAALYPSDEYVEMIAYHYSRTDEHAEAARWLERAGDRAADVYALETAIGHYRETVHRLERSDVQPLEVARVQEKLGVALLTAGRYEEALSMLRRAVAEYEKERDLESAGRITAKMGVLHRYRGTPEDGIVLVQPMIERLDWSGPSETLASLYLALTQLLFYTGRYREMLEAAERAADLARAIGNDRLRGEAEERRGTAFTMVGRSHEARKVIENALPLIEAGGDLLSLWRALNNAGEACKITGDIEKARVYLERGVALTERVGNPGLSAFI
;
A
#
# COMPACT_ATOMS: atom_id res chain seq x y z
N MET A 1 -4.70 -19.91 11.14
CA MET A 1 -6.05 -20.26 11.64
C MET A 1 -6.09 -21.65 12.30
N ASN A 2 -5.42 -22.67 11.73
CA ASN A 2 -5.45 -24.07 12.19
C ASN A 2 -5.27 -24.28 13.70
N ALA A 3 -4.24 -23.68 14.32
CA ALA A 3 -3.93 -23.92 15.74
C ALA A 3 -5.05 -23.51 16.73
N VAL A 4 -5.92 -22.56 16.36
CA VAL A 4 -7.05 -22.11 17.20
C VAL A 4 -8.29 -22.96 16.91
N SER A 5 -8.59 -23.22 15.63
CA SER A 5 -9.74 -24.03 15.22
C SER A 5 -9.61 -25.52 15.54
N GLU A 6 -8.38 -26.02 15.72
CA GLU A 6 -8.11 -27.38 16.21
C GLU A 6 -8.50 -27.56 17.69
N ARG A 7 -8.48 -26.50 18.48
CA ARG A 7 -8.73 -26.55 19.93
C ARG A 7 -10.20 -26.28 20.29
N ALA A 8 -10.87 -25.38 19.57
CA ALA A 8 -12.28 -25.06 19.79
C ALA A 8 -12.91 -24.41 18.54
N PRO A 9 -14.26 -24.46 18.39
CA PRO A 9 -14.95 -23.64 17.40
C PRO A 9 -14.65 -22.15 17.59
N ALA A 10 -14.32 -21.44 16.51
CA ALA A 10 -14.01 -20.01 16.52
C ALA A 10 -14.95 -19.23 15.59
N LEU A 11 -15.20 -17.96 15.94
CA LEU A 11 -15.88 -16.98 15.09
C LEU A 11 -14.89 -15.86 14.74
N LEU A 12 -14.69 -15.62 13.45
CA LEU A 12 -13.96 -14.47 12.94
C LEU A 12 -14.97 -13.47 12.37
N VAL A 13 -14.94 -12.23 12.85
CA VAL A 13 -15.77 -11.13 12.33
C VAL A 13 -14.88 -10.14 11.61
N LEU A 14 -15.20 -9.89 10.35
CA LEU A 14 -14.52 -8.93 9.48
C LEU A 14 -15.51 -7.81 9.15
N GLU A 15 -15.18 -6.59 9.52
CA GLU A 15 -16.01 -5.41 9.27
C GLU A 15 -15.42 -4.52 8.19
N ASP A 16 -16.28 -3.72 7.54
CA ASP A 16 -15.89 -2.68 6.59
C ASP A 16 -15.02 -3.15 5.41
N LEU A 17 -15.24 -4.38 4.92
CA LEU A 17 -14.43 -4.97 3.83
C LEU A 17 -14.43 -4.15 2.53
N HIS A 18 -15.41 -3.27 2.33
CA HIS A 18 -15.45 -2.36 1.18
C HIS A 18 -14.32 -1.31 1.17
N TRP A 19 -13.54 -1.18 2.25
CA TRP A 19 -12.34 -0.33 2.33
C TRP A 19 -11.03 -1.12 2.27
N ILE A 20 -11.11 -2.45 2.12
CA ILE A 20 -9.91 -3.28 1.98
C ILE A 20 -9.15 -2.89 0.71
N ASP A 21 -7.83 -2.78 0.79
CA ASP A 21 -6.98 -2.64 -0.38
C ASP A 21 -6.87 -3.99 -1.13
N GLU A 22 -6.43 -3.92 -2.38
CA GLU A 22 -6.35 -5.09 -3.27
C GLU A 22 -5.42 -6.19 -2.72
N ALA A 23 -4.26 -5.81 -2.17
CA ALA A 23 -3.31 -6.78 -1.62
C ALA A 23 -3.86 -7.47 -0.35
N SER A 24 -4.50 -6.71 0.55
CA SER A 24 -5.19 -7.27 1.70
C SER A 24 -6.35 -8.19 1.29
N ALA A 25 -7.07 -7.87 0.21
CA ALA A 25 -8.12 -8.72 -0.32
C ALA A 25 -7.56 -10.05 -0.86
N ASP A 26 -6.42 -10.03 -1.54
CA ASP A 26 -5.76 -11.22 -2.06
C ASP A 26 -5.31 -12.15 -0.92
N ILE A 27 -4.62 -11.59 0.09
CA ILE A 27 -4.21 -12.35 1.28
C ILE A 27 -5.42 -12.95 2.00
N LEU A 28 -6.48 -12.15 2.18
CA LEU A 28 -7.69 -12.63 2.84
C LEU A 28 -8.39 -13.71 2.00
N THR A 29 -8.37 -13.62 0.68
CA THR A 29 -8.85 -14.67 -0.23
C THR A 29 -8.08 -15.96 0.01
N GLU A 30 -6.75 -15.91 0.06
CA GLU A 30 -5.94 -17.11 0.31
C GLU A 30 -6.25 -17.73 1.68
N VAL A 31 -6.30 -16.91 2.74
CA VAL A 31 -6.61 -17.36 4.09
C VAL A 31 -8.01 -17.96 4.19
N LEU A 32 -9.00 -17.36 3.51
CA LEU A 32 -10.38 -17.86 3.54
C LEU A 32 -10.54 -19.15 2.73
N SER A 33 -9.68 -19.42 1.74
CA SER A 33 -9.79 -20.62 0.91
C SER A 33 -9.61 -21.93 1.70
N ASP A 34 -8.92 -21.87 2.84
CA ASP A 34 -8.66 -22.99 3.75
C ASP A 34 -9.77 -23.19 4.81
N VAL A 35 -10.77 -22.30 4.88
CA VAL A 35 -11.85 -22.39 5.86
C VAL A 35 -12.65 -23.71 5.76
N PRO A 36 -12.97 -24.25 4.56
CA PRO A 36 -13.63 -25.54 4.44
C PRO A 36 -12.83 -26.66 5.11
N GLY A 37 -13.38 -27.25 6.17
CA GLY A 37 -12.72 -28.30 6.96
C GLY A 37 -12.25 -27.84 8.34
N LEU A 38 -12.26 -26.53 8.62
CA LEU A 38 -11.96 -25.97 9.92
C LEU A 38 -13.25 -25.77 10.76
N ARG A 39 -13.10 -25.79 12.09
CA ARG A 39 -14.17 -25.39 13.02
C ARG A 39 -14.22 -23.87 13.16
N LEU A 40 -14.41 -23.17 12.05
CA LEU A 40 -14.34 -21.72 11.97
C LEU A 40 -15.55 -21.17 11.20
N LEU A 41 -16.30 -20.26 11.83
CA LEU A 41 -17.31 -19.43 11.17
C LEU A 41 -16.69 -18.07 10.86
N VAL A 42 -16.83 -17.60 9.62
CA VAL A 42 -16.40 -16.25 9.22
C VAL A 42 -17.63 -15.42 8.89
N LEU A 43 -17.80 -14.30 9.59
CA LEU A 43 -18.81 -13.29 9.28
C LEU A 43 -18.11 -12.08 8.67
N ALA A 44 -18.54 -11.71 7.47
CA ALA A 44 -17.94 -10.66 6.66
C ALA A 44 -18.97 -9.58 6.35
N ALA A 45 -18.77 -8.37 6.84
CA ALA A 45 -19.65 -7.22 6.60
C ALA A 45 -19.06 -6.28 5.53
N GLN A 46 -19.89 -5.94 4.55
CA GLN A 46 -19.52 -5.06 3.43
C GLN A 46 -20.69 -4.14 3.05
N ARG A 47 -20.37 -3.00 2.42
CA ARG A 47 -21.40 -2.13 1.82
C ARG A 47 -21.89 -2.68 0.47
N PRO A 48 -23.13 -2.35 0.06
CA PRO A 48 -23.59 -2.60 -1.31
C PRO A 48 -22.66 -1.97 -2.36
N GLY A 49 -22.49 -2.64 -3.50
CA GLY A 49 -21.65 -2.15 -4.61
C GLY A 49 -20.20 -2.64 -4.59
N TRP A 50 -19.71 -3.20 -3.48
CA TRP A 50 -18.45 -3.94 -3.45
C TRP A 50 -18.71 -5.43 -3.62
N THR A 51 -17.84 -6.12 -4.36
CA THR A 51 -17.94 -7.57 -4.60
C THR A 51 -16.66 -8.22 -4.11
N ALA A 52 -16.75 -9.02 -3.05
CA ALA A 52 -15.60 -9.75 -2.55
C ALA A 52 -15.13 -10.80 -3.58
N PRO A 53 -13.81 -11.06 -3.72
CA PRO A 53 -13.29 -12.10 -4.61
C PRO A 53 -13.89 -13.49 -4.36
N TRP A 54 -14.17 -13.82 -3.09
CA TRP A 54 -14.78 -15.08 -2.66
C TRP A 54 -16.32 -15.13 -2.79
N SER A 55 -16.97 -14.10 -3.34
CA SER A 55 -18.45 -14.04 -3.40
C SER A 55 -19.10 -15.16 -4.22
N GLN A 56 -18.33 -15.85 -5.07
CA GLN A 56 -18.81 -16.92 -5.94
C GLN A 56 -18.51 -18.33 -5.39
N TRP A 57 -17.86 -18.43 -4.23
CA TRP A 57 -17.52 -19.73 -3.66
C TRP A 57 -18.78 -20.46 -3.20
N GLY A 58 -18.87 -21.75 -3.53
CA GLY A 58 -20.05 -22.58 -3.27
C GLY A 58 -20.37 -22.85 -1.79
N TRP A 59 -19.52 -22.38 -0.88
CA TRP A 59 -19.70 -22.50 0.57
C TRP A 59 -19.93 -21.15 1.26
N THR A 60 -20.05 -20.06 0.50
CA THR A 60 -20.38 -18.74 1.05
C THR A 60 -21.89 -18.49 0.99
N GLU A 61 -22.44 -17.90 2.06
CA GLU A 61 -23.84 -17.48 2.12
C GLU A 61 -23.91 -15.96 2.24
N ARG A 62 -24.73 -15.32 1.38
CA ARG A 62 -24.90 -13.87 1.37
C ARG A 62 -26.23 -13.46 2.00
N ILE A 63 -26.16 -12.87 3.19
CA ILE A 63 -27.31 -12.28 3.86
C ILE A 63 -27.39 -10.79 3.48
N SER A 64 -28.38 -10.43 2.65
CA SER A 64 -28.64 -9.03 2.31
C SER A 64 -29.56 -8.40 3.34
N LEU A 65 -29.01 -7.52 4.19
CA LEU A 65 -29.77 -6.78 5.18
C LEU A 65 -30.63 -5.71 4.48
N ARG A 66 -31.95 -5.81 4.66
CA ARG A 66 -32.91 -4.79 4.21
C ARG A 66 -33.23 -3.83 5.37
N PRO A 67 -33.69 -2.61 5.08
CA PRO A 67 -34.26 -1.76 6.11
C PRO A 67 -35.35 -2.50 6.89
N LEU A 68 -35.44 -2.24 8.19
CA LEU A 68 -36.47 -2.78 9.06
C LEU A 68 -37.86 -2.39 8.52
N GLY A 69 -38.80 -3.33 8.60
CA GLY A 69 -40.21 -3.01 8.40
C GLY A 69 -40.71 -2.10 9.53
N GLU A 70 -41.83 -1.42 9.30
CA GLU A 70 -42.42 -0.49 10.27
C GLU A 70 -42.62 -1.15 11.65
N SER A 71 -43.16 -2.38 11.68
CA SER A 71 -43.37 -3.14 12.92
C SER A 71 -42.07 -3.52 13.64
N ASP A 72 -41.00 -3.78 12.92
CA ASP A 72 -39.71 -4.13 13.53
C ASP A 72 -39.03 -2.87 14.08
N ALA A 73 -39.16 -1.74 13.39
CA ALA A 73 -38.66 -0.44 13.83
C ALA A 73 -39.37 0.03 15.12
N THR A 74 -40.70 -0.15 15.21
CA THR A 74 -41.44 0.19 16.44
C THR A 74 -41.11 -0.76 17.58
N THR A 75 -40.93 -2.05 17.30
CA THR A 75 -40.46 -3.03 18.30
C THR A 75 -39.08 -2.67 18.84
N LEU A 76 -38.16 -2.29 17.96
CA LEU A 76 -36.83 -1.82 18.34
C LEU A 76 -36.93 -0.56 19.22
N ALA A 77 -37.71 0.44 18.81
CA ALA A 77 -37.94 1.66 19.60
C ALA A 77 -38.49 1.36 21.00
N GLY A 78 -39.48 0.48 21.12
CA GLY A 78 -40.00 0.04 22.42
C GLY A 78 -38.95 -0.65 23.28
N SER A 79 -38.09 -1.48 22.69
CA SER A 79 -37.02 -2.16 23.43
C SER A 79 -35.95 -1.20 23.96
N VAL A 80 -35.61 -0.15 23.20
CA VAL A 80 -34.70 0.92 23.64
C VAL A 80 -35.27 1.66 24.86
N LEU A 81 -36.59 1.86 24.90
CA LEU A 81 -37.31 2.50 26.02
C LEU A 81 -37.65 1.53 27.17
N GLY A 82 -36.87 0.46 27.34
CA GLY A 82 -37.05 -0.51 28.42
C GLY A 82 -38.24 -1.46 28.24
N GLY A 83 -38.65 -1.71 27.00
CA GLY A 83 -39.73 -2.65 26.67
C GLY A 83 -41.14 -2.08 26.84
N LEU A 84 -41.29 -0.75 26.81
CA LEU A 84 -42.58 -0.08 26.91
C LEU A 84 -43.33 -0.07 25.57
N SER A 85 -44.66 -0.14 25.63
CA SER A 85 -45.51 0.08 24.46
C SER A 85 -45.42 1.53 24.00
N LEU A 86 -45.53 1.77 22.70
CA LEU A 86 -45.50 3.10 22.10
C LEU A 86 -46.93 3.55 21.75
N SER A 87 -47.19 4.86 21.81
CA SER A 87 -48.42 5.41 21.25
C SER A 87 -48.42 5.31 19.73
N ARG A 88 -49.60 5.21 19.11
CA ARG A 88 -49.74 5.14 17.64
C ARG A 88 -49.04 6.31 16.91
N GLU A 89 -49.04 7.49 17.53
CA GLU A 89 -48.37 8.67 17.00
C GLU A 89 -46.84 8.51 17.00
N LEU A 90 -46.26 7.99 18.09
CA LEU A 90 -44.83 7.70 18.18
C LEU A 90 -44.42 6.54 17.26
N GLU A 91 -45.26 5.51 17.13
CA GLU A 91 -45.03 4.41 16.19
C GLU A 91 -44.95 4.91 14.75
N GLN A 92 -45.93 5.70 14.32
CA GLN A 92 -45.97 6.29 12.98
C GLN A 92 -44.76 7.19 12.77
N HIS A 93 -44.39 7.99 13.77
CA HIS A 93 -43.23 8.86 13.69
C HIS A 93 -41.92 8.10 13.52
N VAL A 94 -41.72 7.02 14.30
CA VAL A 94 -40.55 6.16 14.22
C VAL A 94 -40.48 5.48 12.85
N ALA A 95 -41.59 4.92 12.39
CA ALA A 95 -41.68 4.21 11.11
C ALA A 95 -41.40 5.14 9.92
N GLU A 96 -42.05 6.30 9.87
CA GLU A 96 -41.91 7.26 8.76
C GLU A 96 -40.51 7.87 8.69
N ARG A 97 -39.92 8.23 9.84
CA ARG A 97 -38.64 8.95 9.85
C ARG A 97 -37.43 8.06 9.82
N ALA A 98 -37.43 6.93 10.53
CA ALA A 98 -36.25 6.10 10.60
C ALA A 98 -35.90 5.42 9.26
N GLY A 99 -36.86 5.32 8.34
CA GLY A 99 -36.66 4.70 7.03
C GLY A 99 -36.16 3.26 7.13
N GLY A 100 -36.50 2.57 8.22
CA GLY A 100 -36.04 1.22 8.56
C GLY A 100 -34.57 1.12 8.97
N ASN A 101 -33.85 2.22 9.24
CA ASN A 101 -32.48 2.18 9.75
C ASN A 101 -32.47 1.93 11.27
N PRO A 102 -32.00 0.75 11.75
CA PRO A 102 -32.03 0.42 13.18
C PRO A 102 -31.29 1.44 14.05
N PHE A 103 -30.12 1.89 13.61
CA PHE A 103 -29.32 2.86 14.35
C PHE A 103 -30.03 4.22 14.44
N PHE A 104 -30.72 4.64 13.38
CA PHE A 104 -31.49 5.89 13.43
C PHE A 104 -32.72 5.78 14.34
N VAL A 105 -33.39 4.62 14.38
CA VAL A 105 -34.46 4.35 15.35
C VAL A 105 -33.95 4.56 16.78
N GLU A 106 -32.85 3.89 17.15
CA GLU A 106 -32.28 3.98 18.49
C GLU A 106 -31.91 5.41 18.85
N GLU A 107 -31.22 6.10 17.95
CA GLU A 107 -30.71 7.45 18.17
C GLU A 107 -31.84 8.49 18.26
N MET A 108 -32.89 8.37 17.43
CA MET A 108 -34.06 9.25 17.47
C MET A 108 -34.84 9.09 18.77
N VAL A 109 -35.06 7.85 19.21
CA VAL A 109 -35.83 7.56 20.42
C VAL A 109 -35.08 8.01 21.68
N ARG A 110 -33.76 7.77 21.75
CA ARG A 110 -32.92 8.31 22.82
C ARG A 110 -32.91 9.83 22.84
N ALA A 111 -32.81 10.48 21.67
CA ALA A 111 -32.85 11.94 21.58
C ALA A 111 -34.20 12.51 22.09
N LEU A 112 -35.32 11.83 21.80
CA LEU A 112 -36.63 12.20 22.35
C LEU A 112 -36.70 12.03 23.86
N GLU A 113 -36.15 10.95 24.41
CA GLU A 113 -36.08 10.73 25.86
C GLU A 113 -35.22 11.79 26.56
N GLU A 114 -34.01 12.03 26.06
CA GLU A 114 -33.04 12.99 26.60
C GLU A 114 -33.57 14.44 26.60
N THR A 115 -34.37 14.80 25.59
CA THR A 115 -34.93 16.15 25.47
C THR A 115 -36.25 16.34 26.21
N GLY A 116 -36.73 15.30 26.92
CA GLY A 116 -38.05 15.29 27.55
C GLY A 116 -39.20 15.35 26.54
N GLY A 117 -38.93 14.95 25.29
CA GLY A 117 -39.91 14.85 24.21
C GLY A 117 -40.83 13.62 24.33
N LEU A 118 -40.56 12.73 25.29
CA LEU A 118 -41.40 11.59 25.61
C LEU A 118 -41.99 11.72 27.02
N GLU A 119 -43.21 11.25 27.18
CA GLU A 119 -43.87 11.13 28.47
C GLU A 119 -44.61 9.81 28.60
N LYS A 120 -44.59 9.24 29.80
CA LYS A 120 -45.30 8.00 30.08
C LYS A 120 -46.74 8.31 30.48
N ARG A 121 -47.72 7.83 29.72
CA ARG A 121 -49.16 7.93 30.02
C ARG A 121 -49.81 6.58 29.78
N ASP A 122 -50.67 6.17 30.71
CA ASP A 122 -51.46 4.93 30.61
C ASP A 122 -50.64 3.66 30.27
N GLY A 123 -49.38 3.60 30.73
CA GLY A 123 -48.48 2.46 30.50
C GLY A 123 -47.76 2.45 29.15
N ALA A 124 -48.03 3.43 28.26
CA ALA A 124 -47.33 3.62 27.00
C ALA A 124 -46.47 4.90 27.01
N MET A 125 -45.49 4.95 26.11
CA MET A 125 -44.70 6.16 25.83
C MET A 125 -45.37 6.98 24.74
N HIS A 126 -45.61 8.26 25.03
CA HIS A 126 -46.24 9.22 24.14
C HIS A 126 -45.27 10.33 23.76
N LEU A 127 -45.41 10.86 22.55
CA LEU A 127 -44.76 12.11 22.14
C LEU A 127 -45.41 13.28 22.86
N VAL A 128 -44.57 14.15 23.43
CA VAL A 128 -45.00 15.46 23.93
C VAL A 128 -45.36 16.35 22.73
N PRO A 129 -46.44 17.14 22.77
CA PRO A 129 -46.81 18.02 21.66
C PRO A 129 -45.66 18.93 21.21
N GLY A 130 -45.41 19.01 19.90
CA GLY A 130 -44.33 19.82 19.35
C GLY A 130 -42.94 19.18 19.43
N ALA A 131 -42.76 18.02 20.07
CA ALA A 131 -41.45 17.38 20.23
C ALA A 131 -40.96 16.73 18.93
N ALA A 132 -41.89 16.13 18.17
CA ALA A 132 -41.63 15.55 16.86
C ALA A 132 -41.05 16.57 15.87
N GLU A 133 -41.57 17.79 15.82
CA GLU A 133 -41.12 18.85 14.91
C GLU A 133 -39.73 19.40 15.27
N ARG A 134 -39.27 19.17 16.50
CA ARG A 134 -37.95 19.57 16.99
C ARG A 134 -36.87 18.51 16.76
N LEU A 135 -37.25 17.31 16.32
CA LEU A 135 -36.30 16.24 16.08
C LEU A 135 -35.60 16.37 14.72
N PRO A 136 -34.30 16.04 14.68
CA PRO A 136 -33.57 15.69 13.48
C PRO A 136 -34.32 14.75 12.54
N SER A 137 -34.22 15.04 11.25
CA SER A 137 -34.78 14.24 10.15
C SER A 137 -33.81 13.21 9.59
N THR A 138 -32.51 13.33 9.91
CA THR A 138 -31.47 12.40 9.47
C THR A 138 -30.58 11.94 10.63
N LEU A 139 -29.96 10.78 10.46
CA LEU A 139 -28.96 10.29 11.41
C LEU A 139 -27.83 11.30 11.63
N THR A 140 -27.34 11.94 10.56
CA THR A 140 -26.31 12.97 10.63
C THR A 140 -26.75 14.13 11.53
N GLU A 141 -28.00 14.58 11.41
CA GLU A 141 -28.56 15.63 12.26
C GLU A 141 -28.71 15.17 13.72
N VAL A 142 -29.01 13.89 14.01
CA VAL A 142 -29.04 13.38 15.39
C VAL A 142 -27.66 13.40 16.02
N LEU A 143 -26.66 12.86 15.31
CA LEU A 143 -25.28 12.82 15.79
C LEU A 143 -24.72 14.25 15.95
N LEU A 144 -25.08 15.16 15.04
CA LEU A 144 -24.71 16.57 15.13
C LEU A 144 -25.36 17.25 16.33
N ALA A 145 -26.66 17.03 16.56
CA ALA A 145 -27.37 17.56 17.72
C ALA A 145 -26.76 17.05 19.03
N ARG A 146 -26.33 15.79 19.09
CA ARG A 146 -25.60 15.24 20.24
C ARG A 146 -24.26 15.95 20.47
N LEU A 147 -23.51 16.21 19.40
CA LEU A 147 -22.27 16.99 19.48
C LEU A 147 -22.52 18.46 19.89
N ASP A 148 -23.63 19.05 19.45
CA ASP A 148 -24.02 20.43 19.74
C ASP A 148 -24.50 20.64 21.19
N ARG A 149 -24.92 19.58 21.88
CA ARG A 149 -25.24 19.61 23.32
C ARG A 149 -24.00 19.68 24.21
N LEU A 150 -22.83 19.34 23.69
CA LEU A 150 -21.58 19.41 24.43
C LEU A 150 -21.15 20.87 24.62
N ASP A 151 -20.58 21.17 25.78
CA ASP A 151 -19.89 22.44 26.00
C ASP A 151 -18.70 22.58 25.02
N ALA A 152 -18.25 23.84 24.84
CA ALA A 152 -17.24 24.16 23.84
C ALA A 152 -15.94 23.37 24.02
N ARG A 153 -15.54 23.08 25.26
CA ARG A 153 -14.30 22.35 25.54
C ARG A 153 -14.45 20.88 25.16
N VAL A 154 -15.53 20.23 25.58
CA VAL A 154 -15.78 18.81 25.28
C VAL A 154 -15.99 18.59 23.77
N ARG A 155 -16.69 19.50 23.11
CA ARG A 155 -16.82 19.50 21.64
C ARG A 155 -15.48 19.59 20.94
N THR A 156 -14.59 20.48 21.41
CA THR A 156 -13.24 20.62 20.87
C THR A 156 -12.45 19.31 21.02
N VAL A 157 -12.55 18.63 22.17
CA VAL A 157 -11.91 17.32 22.38
C VAL A 157 -12.39 16.28 21.36
N ALA A 158 -13.71 16.16 21.17
CA ALA A 158 -14.27 15.25 20.17
C ALA A 158 -13.79 15.57 18.74
N GLN A 159 -13.75 16.85 18.37
CA GLN A 159 -13.27 17.29 17.06
C GLN A 159 -11.79 16.97 16.86
N VAL A 160 -10.91 17.25 17.82
CA VAL A 160 -9.47 16.93 17.72
C VAL A 160 -9.27 15.42 17.64
N ALA A 161 -9.92 14.65 18.52
CA ALA A 161 -9.88 13.19 18.50
C ALA A 161 -10.32 12.62 17.13
N SER A 162 -11.31 13.25 16.49
CA SER A 162 -11.82 12.79 15.19
C SER A 162 -10.80 12.90 14.06
N VAL A 163 -9.88 13.87 14.17
CA VAL A 163 -8.76 14.06 13.24
C VAL A 163 -7.67 13.01 13.49
N ILE A 164 -7.37 12.69 14.75
CA ILE A 164 -6.35 11.68 15.13
C ILE A 164 -6.72 10.31 14.56
N GLY A 165 -7.96 9.84 14.77
CA GLY A 165 -8.39 8.55 14.24
C GLY A 165 -9.64 7.98 14.90
N ARG A 166 -10.02 6.76 14.48
CA ARG A 166 -11.14 6.01 15.10
C ARG A 166 -10.84 5.66 16.57
N SER A 167 -9.57 5.38 16.84
CA SER A 167 -9.02 5.19 18.19
C SER A 167 -7.88 6.17 18.39
N PHE A 168 -7.69 6.63 19.63
CA PHE A 168 -6.67 7.61 19.98
C PHE A 168 -6.17 7.41 21.40
N ALA A 169 -4.85 7.52 21.58
CA ALA A 169 -4.24 7.56 22.90
C ALA A 169 -4.47 8.92 23.56
N THR A 170 -4.77 8.93 24.87
CA THR A 170 -4.99 10.16 25.64
C THR A 170 -3.76 11.05 25.64
N GLY A 171 -2.55 10.47 25.67
CA GLY A 171 -1.29 11.22 25.58
C GLY A 171 -1.10 11.93 24.24
N LEU A 172 -1.45 11.29 23.12
CA LEU A 172 -1.39 11.92 21.79
C LEU A 172 -2.41 13.05 21.68
N LEU A 173 -3.65 12.82 22.13
CA LEU A 173 -4.69 13.84 22.18
C LEU A 173 -4.26 15.07 23.01
N ALA A 174 -3.70 14.85 24.21
CA ALA A 174 -3.17 15.91 25.05
C ALA A 174 -2.07 16.70 24.33
N ARG A 175 -1.16 16.01 23.64
CA ARG A 175 -0.06 16.67 22.90
C ARG A 175 -0.56 17.54 21.75
N VAL A 176 -1.55 17.07 20.98
CA VAL A 176 -2.14 17.83 19.85
C VAL A 176 -2.92 19.05 20.35
N MET A 177 -3.57 18.93 21.51
CA MET A 177 -4.31 20.03 22.13
C MET A 177 -3.42 21.00 22.93
N ASP A 178 -2.13 20.70 23.07
CA ASP A 178 -1.21 21.37 23.99
C ASP A 178 -1.78 21.48 25.42
N ALA A 179 -2.41 20.40 25.88
CA ALA A 179 -3.11 20.33 27.15
C ALA A 179 -2.23 19.75 28.26
N GLU A 180 -2.34 20.30 29.48
CA GLU A 180 -1.64 19.74 30.65
C GLU A 180 -2.17 18.34 31.03
N PRO A 181 -1.31 17.46 31.58
CA PRO A 181 -1.73 16.15 32.07
C PRO A 181 -2.91 16.21 33.05
N GLY A 182 -3.88 15.30 32.92
CA GLY A 182 -5.06 15.21 33.79
C GLY A 182 -6.20 16.19 33.43
N THR A 183 -5.95 17.19 32.57
CA THR A 183 -6.99 18.16 32.19
C THR A 183 -8.01 17.60 31.19
N LEU A 184 -7.75 16.43 30.61
CA LEU A 184 -8.64 15.75 29.66
C LEU A 184 -9.57 14.72 30.31
N ASP A 185 -9.36 14.35 31.58
CA ASP A 185 -10.12 13.28 32.23
C ASP A 185 -11.62 13.63 32.33
N SER A 186 -11.93 14.86 32.74
CA SER A 186 -13.31 15.34 32.80
C SER A 186 -13.97 15.40 31.42
N PRO A 187 -13.38 16.03 30.39
CA PRO A 187 -13.93 15.98 29.04
C PRO A 187 -14.14 14.58 28.46
N LEU A 188 -13.18 13.67 28.66
CA LEU A 188 -13.29 12.29 28.19
C LEU A 188 -14.41 11.53 28.91
N THR A 189 -14.58 11.76 30.21
CA THR A 189 -15.71 11.23 30.99
C THR A 189 -17.04 11.76 30.45
N THR A 190 -17.13 13.05 30.11
CA THR A 190 -18.32 13.63 29.49
C THR A 190 -18.59 13.06 28.10
N LEU A 191 -17.56 12.79 27.28
CA LEU A 191 -17.73 12.10 26.00
C LEU A 191 -18.26 10.67 26.16
N GLN A 192 -17.83 9.96 27.20
CA GLN A 192 -18.35 8.64 27.54
C GLN A 192 -19.81 8.70 27.99
N GLN A 193 -20.16 9.65 28.86
CA GLN A 193 -21.54 9.86 29.33
C GLN A 193 -22.47 10.27 28.18
N ALA A 194 -21.97 11.04 27.22
CA ALA A 194 -22.69 11.41 26.00
C ALA A 194 -22.68 10.30 24.93
N GLU A 195 -22.15 9.11 25.23
CA GLU A 195 -22.04 7.98 24.31
C GLU A 195 -21.29 8.26 22.99
N ILE A 196 -20.32 9.17 23.00
CA ILE A 196 -19.54 9.55 21.82
C ILE A 196 -18.27 8.70 21.69
N ALA A 197 -17.52 8.55 22.77
CA ALA A 197 -16.26 7.81 22.80
C ALA A 197 -16.10 7.06 24.12
N PHE A 198 -15.52 5.86 24.06
CA PHE A 198 -15.38 4.95 25.19
C PHE A 198 -13.93 4.51 25.38
N PRO A 199 -13.51 4.23 26.63
CA PRO A 199 -12.20 3.64 26.88
C PRO A 199 -12.12 2.25 26.26
N ARG A 200 -10.99 1.94 25.60
CA ARG A 200 -10.75 0.65 24.97
C ARG A 200 -10.44 -0.41 26.02
N GLN A 201 -11.05 -1.58 25.90
CA GLN A 201 -10.85 -2.71 26.82
C GLN A 201 -9.37 -3.14 26.85
N GLY A 202 -8.79 -3.24 28.05
CA GLY A 202 -7.39 -3.65 28.26
C GLY A 202 -6.35 -2.52 28.25
N SER A 203 -6.74 -1.28 27.93
CA SER A 203 -5.84 -0.11 27.98
C SER A 203 -6.56 1.10 28.56
N GLY A 204 -6.22 1.52 29.79
CA GLY A 204 -6.80 2.73 30.43
C GLY A 204 -6.37 4.06 29.81
N GLN A 205 -5.64 4.04 28.70
CA GLN A 205 -5.03 5.21 28.05
C GLN A 205 -5.45 5.38 26.58
N GLU A 206 -6.35 4.53 26.07
CA GLU A 206 -6.89 4.68 24.71
C GLU A 206 -8.41 4.78 24.75
N TYR A 207 -8.95 5.64 23.88
CA TYR A 207 -10.37 5.76 23.63
C TYR A 207 -10.66 5.43 22.17
N SER A 208 -11.88 4.97 21.91
CA SER A 208 -12.41 4.81 20.56
C SER A 208 -13.78 5.45 20.43
N PHE A 209 -14.08 6.02 19.26
CA PHE A 209 -15.43 6.47 18.96
C PHE A 209 -16.40 5.27 18.96
N LYS A 210 -17.58 5.44 19.55
CA LYS A 210 -18.62 4.40 19.60
C LYS A 210 -18.97 3.90 18.20
N HIS A 211 -19.09 4.84 17.25
CA HIS A 211 -19.40 4.57 15.85
C HIS A 211 -18.52 5.41 14.92
N VAL A 212 -18.15 4.85 13.76
CA VAL A 212 -17.40 5.56 12.72
C VAL A 212 -18.15 6.82 12.26
N SER A 213 -19.48 6.75 12.15
CA SER A 213 -20.32 7.90 11.80
C SER A 213 -20.20 9.05 12.79
N MET A 214 -20.02 8.78 14.09
CA MET A 214 -19.85 9.83 15.10
C MET A 214 -18.53 10.58 14.89
N ARG A 215 -17.45 9.84 14.63
CA ARG A 215 -16.16 10.42 14.24
C ARG A 215 -16.31 11.28 12.99
N GLU A 216 -16.95 10.75 11.95
CA GLU A 216 -17.13 11.47 10.69
C GLU A 216 -17.92 12.76 10.87
N VAL A 217 -19.01 12.75 11.67
CA VAL A 217 -19.78 13.95 11.98
C VAL A 217 -18.92 14.97 12.72
N ALA A 218 -18.21 14.56 13.78
CA ALA A 218 -17.29 15.44 14.50
C ALA A 218 -16.21 16.04 13.58
N TYR A 219 -15.57 15.21 12.75
CA TYR A 219 -14.58 15.65 11.77
C TYR A 219 -15.20 16.62 10.74
N ASN A 220 -16.44 16.36 10.31
CA ASN A 220 -17.10 17.14 9.30
C ASN A 220 -17.62 18.50 9.78
N THR A 221 -17.74 18.71 11.10
CA THR A 221 -18.04 20.04 11.67
C THR A 221 -16.87 21.03 11.59
N LEU A 222 -15.64 20.53 11.37
CA LEU A 222 -14.46 21.38 11.26
C LEU A 222 -14.43 22.08 9.89
N VAL A 223 -14.13 23.37 9.86
CA VAL A 223 -13.79 24.07 8.61
C VAL A 223 -12.44 23.60 8.07
N GLN A 224 -12.25 23.66 6.74
CA GLN A 224 -11.07 23.12 6.04
C GLN A 224 -9.74 23.57 6.67
N ARG A 225 -9.57 24.88 6.92
CA ARG A 225 -8.35 25.43 7.53
C ARG A 225 -8.04 24.83 8.91
N ARG A 226 -9.07 24.59 9.73
CA ARG A 226 -8.90 23.97 11.06
C ARG A 226 -8.55 22.49 10.93
N ARG A 227 -9.13 21.77 9.96
CA ARG A 227 -8.76 20.37 9.69
C ARG A 227 -7.29 20.26 9.29
N GLN A 228 -6.83 21.09 8.34
CA GLN A 228 -5.43 21.10 7.92
C GLN A 228 -4.48 21.38 9.09
N GLN A 229 -4.80 22.37 9.94
CA GLN A 229 -4.00 22.67 11.13
C GLN A 229 -3.95 21.47 12.09
N LEU A 230 -5.09 20.84 12.38
CA LEU A 230 -5.12 19.68 13.28
C LEU A 230 -4.39 18.47 12.70
N HIS A 231 -4.44 18.25 11.38
CA HIS A 231 -3.62 17.23 10.73
C HIS A 231 -2.13 17.54 10.90
N LEU A 232 -1.71 18.79 10.72
CA LEU A 232 -0.32 19.20 10.93
C LEU A 232 0.13 18.98 12.39
N ASP A 233 -0.68 19.43 13.35
CA ASP A 233 -0.39 19.28 14.78
C ASP A 233 -0.32 17.79 15.18
N THR A 234 -1.21 16.98 14.61
CA THR A 234 -1.22 15.52 14.82
C THR A 234 0.04 14.87 14.25
N ALA A 235 0.42 15.20 13.01
CA ALA A 235 1.62 14.64 12.39
C ALA A 235 2.88 14.95 13.21
N ARG A 236 3.02 16.20 13.66
CA ARG A 236 4.13 16.65 14.53
C ARG A 236 4.11 15.96 15.89
N ALA A 237 2.93 15.80 16.49
CA ALA A 237 2.80 15.13 17.78
C ALA A 237 3.18 13.65 17.69
N ILE A 238 2.74 12.94 16.64
CA ILE A 238 3.11 11.53 16.42
C ILE A 238 4.63 11.42 16.22
N ALA A 239 5.21 12.25 15.34
CA ALA A 239 6.66 12.23 15.09
C ALA A 239 7.50 12.51 16.34
N ALA A 240 7.01 13.35 17.26
CA ALA A 240 7.70 13.67 18.50
C ALA A 240 7.56 12.59 19.58
N LEU A 241 6.37 11.99 19.72
CA LEU A 241 6.09 10.97 20.73
C LEU A 241 6.60 9.58 20.35
N TYR A 242 6.58 9.27 19.05
CA TYR A 242 6.89 7.96 18.52
C TYR A 242 7.90 8.06 17.36
N PRO A 243 9.19 8.28 17.64
CA PRO A 243 10.23 8.45 16.61
C PRO A 243 10.60 7.14 15.87
N SER A 244 9.74 6.12 15.93
CA SER A 244 9.92 4.83 15.27
C SER A 244 9.45 4.88 13.82
N ASP A 245 10.10 4.11 12.94
CA ASP A 245 9.67 3.96 11.54
C ASP A 245 8.30 3.27 11.40
N GLU A 246 7.79 2.62 12.46
CA GLU A 246 6.45 2.01 12.49
C GLU A 246 5.29 3.01 12.33
N TYR A 247 5.55 4.31 12.56
CA TYR A 247 4.55 5.37 12.46
C TYR A 247 4.67 6.21 11.18
N VAL A 248 5.62 5.89 10.29
CA VAL A 248 5.91 6.66 9.07
C VAL A 248 4.66 6.83 8.20
N GLU A 249 3.90 5.77 7.98
CA GLU A 249 2.71 5.77 7.14
C GLU A 249 1.60 6.64 7.75
N MET A 250 1.45 6.59 9.08
CA MET A 250 0.49 7.43 9.81
C MET A 250 0.89 8.91 9.74
N ILE A 251 2.17 9.23 9.94
CA ILE A 251 2.68 10.59 9.83
C ILE A 251 2.48 11.13 8.40
N ALA A 252 2.80 10.32 7.39
CA ALA A 252 2.57 10.66 5.98
C ALA A 252 1.09 10.90 5.66
N TYR A 253 0.18 10.06 6.21
CA TYR A 253 -1.26 10.25 6.10
C TYR A 253 -1.72 11.61 6.63
N HIS A 254 -1.21 12.04 7.78
CA HIS A 254 -1.59 13.35 8.33
C HIS A 254 -0.98 14.49 7.51
N TYR A 255 0.31 14.44 7.16
CA TYR A 255 0.94 15.49 6.36
C TYR A 255 0.32 15.66 4.96
N SER A 256 -0.10 14.58 4.29
CA SER A 256 -0.80 14.65 3.00
C SER A 256 -2.12 15.45 3.05
N ARG A 257 -2.67 15.71 4.24
CA ARG A 257 -3.87 16.54 4.43
C ARG A 257 -3.55 17.98 4.82
N THR A 258 -2.30 18.40 4.66
CA THR A 258 -1.81 19.75 4.96
C THR A 258 -1.27 20.41 3.69
N ASP A 259 -0.99 21.72 3.78
CA ASP A 259 -0.32 22.47 2.72
C ASP A 259 1.21 22.55 2.94
N GLU A 260 1.75 21.78 3.91
CA GLU A 260 3.19 21.66 4.17
C GLU A 260 3.85 20.72 3.14
N HIS A 261 3.92 21.17 1.89
CA HIS A 261 4.30 20.32 0.76
C HIS A 261 5.67 19.64 0.91
N ALA A 262 6.69 20.36 1.36
CA ALA A 262 8.05 19.82 1.49
C ALA A 262 8.15 18.73 2.59
N GLU A 263 7.55 18.97 3.76
CA GLU A 263 7.53 17.97 4.83
C GLU A 263 6.63 16.77 4.48
N ALA A 264 5.49 17.01 3.84
CA ALA A 264 4.64 15.93 3.35
C ALA A 264 5.41 15.02 2.38
N ALA A 265 6.14 15.60 1.42
CA ALA A 265 6.97 14.85 0.50
C ALA A 265 7.98 13.95 1.22
N ARG A 266 8.69 14.48 2.23
CA ARG A 266 9.68 13.70 2.99
C ARG A 266 9.07 12.46 3.67
N TRP A 267 7.92 12.60 4.30
CA TRP A 267 7.26 11.48 5.00
C TRP A 267 6.61 10.50 4.02
N LEU A 268 5.98 11.00 2.96
CA LEU A 268 5.42 10.17 1.89
C LEU A 268 6.49 9.36 1.19
N GLU A 269 7.66 9.95 0.94
CA GLU A 269 8.76 9.24 0.32
C GLU A 269 9.25 8.08 1.19
N ARG A 270 9.44 8.31 2.50
CA ARG A 270 9.81 7.25 3.46
C ARG A 270 8.75 6.15 3.52
N ALA A 271 7.47 6.51 3.48
CA ALA A 271 6.38 5.52 3.41
C ALA A 271 6.43 4.71 2.10
N GLY A 272 6.75 5.37 0.98
CA GLY A 272 6.97 4.72 -0.31
C GLY A 272 8.17 3.76 -0.30
N ASP A 273 9.28 4.15 0.33
CA ASP A 273 10.48 3.32 0.48
C ASP A 273 10.18 2.05 1.28
N ARG A 274 9.51 2.19 2.43
CA ARG A 274 9.09 1.06 3.26
C ARG A 274 8.15 0.10 2.54
N ALA A 275 7.17 0.64 1.81
CA ALA A 275 6.27 -0.16 1.02
C ALA A 275 7.01 -0.91 -0.11
N ALA A 276 7.99 -0.27 -0.75
CA ALA A 276 8.81 -0.89 -1.78
C ALA A 276 9.70 -2.02 -1.22
N ASP A 277 10.26 -1.86 -0.01
CA ASP A 277 11.12 -2.86 0.64
C ASP A 277 10.39 -4.18 0.93
N VAL A 278 9.08 -4.13 1.19
CA VAL A 278 8.22 -5.31 1.39
C VAL A 278 7.42 -5.68 0.14
N TYR A 279 7.77 -5.12 -1.03
CA TYR A 279 7.10 -5.36 -2.31
C TYR A 279 5.60 -5.03 -2.33
N ALA A 280 5.12 -4.12 -1.47
CA ALA A 280 3.79 -3.54 -1.53
C ALA A 280 3.73 -2.45 -2.63
N LEU A 281 3.86 -2.88 -3.89
CA LEU A 281 4.18 -2.00 -5.02
C LEU A 281 3.11 -0.92 -5.27
N GLU A 282 1.82 -1.23 -5.20
CA GLU A 282 0.77 -0.23 -5.43
C GLU A 282 0.76 0.85 -4.34
N THR A 283 1.01 0.48 -3.08
CA THR A 283 1.17 1.44 -1.97
C THR A 283 2.39 2.33 -2.19
N ALA A 284 3.53 1.74 -2.59
CA ALA A 284 4.74 2.48 -2.92
C ALA A 284 4.52 3.47 -4.07
N ILE A 285 3.90 3.01 -5.16
CA ILE A 285 3.54 3.83 -6.33
C ILE A 285 2.64 5.00 -5.92
N GLY A 286 1.62 4.75 -5.09
CA GLY A 286 0.72 5.78 -4.56
C GLY A 286 1.47 6.86 -3.77
N HIS A 287 2.35 6.44 -2.85
CA HIS A 287 3.17 7.35 -2.06
C HIS A 287 4.16 8.16 -2.90
N TYR A 288 4.88 7.53 -3.84
CA TYR A 288 5.82 8.25 -4.70
C TYR A 288 5.13 9.23 -5.66
N ARG A 289 3.96 8.89 -6.21
CA ARG A 289 3.18 9.82 -7.05
C ARG A 289 2.79 11.08 -6.28
N GLU A 290 2.26 10.90 -5.07
CA GLU A 290 1.92 12.04 -4.21
C GLU A 290 3.19 12.83 -3.82
N THR A 291 4.29 12.14 -3.53
CA THR A 291 5.58 12.80 -3.25
C THR A 291 6.02 13.70 -4.41
N VAL A 292 6.02 13.20 -5.65
CA VAL A 292 6.35 14.01 -6.84
C VAL A 292 5.41 15.22 -6.96
N HIS A 293 4.09 15.01 -6.78
CA HIS A 293 3.10 16.08 -6.84
C HIS A 293 3.34 17.19 -5.81
N ARG A 294 3.81 16.83 -4.61
CA ARG A 294 4.14 17.74 -3.52
C ARG A 294 5.45 18.49 -3.76
N LEU A 295 6.49 17.79 -4.23
CA LEU A 295 7.77 18.40 -4.56
C LEU A 295 7.62 19.42 -5.70
N GLU A 296 6.82 19.13 -6.73
CA GLU A 296 6.53 20.07 -7.84
C GLU A 296 5.82 21.36 -7.39
N ARG A 297 5.23 21.38 -6.18
CA ARG A 297 4.57 22.54 -5.56
C ARG A 297 5.43 23.22 -4.48
N SER A 298 6.61 22.68 -4.23
CA SER A 298 7.56 23.19 -3.24
C SER A 298 8.70 23.93 -3.93
N ASP A 299 9.35 24.84 -3.20
CA ASP A 299 10.60 25.47 -3.66
C ASP A 299 11.79 24.53 -3.36
N VAL A 300 11.85 23.41 -4.09
CA VAL A 300 12.89 22.37 -3.98
C VAL A 300 13.70 22.30 -5.26
N GLN A 301 14.90 21.72 -5.16
CA GLN A 301 15.75 21.56 -6.35
C GLN A 301 15.09 20.57 -7.33
N PRO A 302 15.11 20.84 -8.65
CA PRO A 302 14.58 19.90 -9.65
C PRO A 302 15.15 18.48 -9.54
N LEU A 303 16.40 18.37 -9.08
CA LEU A 303 17.07 17.09 -8.84
C LEU A 303 16.37 16.23 -7.76
N GLU A 304 15.76 16.87 -6.75
CA GLU A 304 14.98 16.15 -5.73
C GLU A 304 13.74 15.51 -6.35
N VAL A 305 13.08 16.21 -7.28
CA VAL A 305 11.93 15.67 -8.03
C VAL A 305 12.37 14.50 -8.92
N ALA A 306 13.48 14.66 -9.66
CA ALA A 306 14.03 13.63 -10.54
C ALA A 306 14.36 12.34 -9.78
N ARG A 307 14.93 12.46 -8.58
CA ARG A 307 15.26 11.32 -7.71
C ARG A 307 14.03 10.53 -7.28
N VAL A 308 12.90 11.19 -6.98
CA VAL A 308 11.65 10.48 -6.63
C VAL A 308 10.96 9.94 -7.88
N GLN A 309 11.03 10.63 -9.02
CA GLN A 309 10.55 10.11 -10.31
C GLN A 309 11.29 8.82 -10.70
N GLU A 310 12.58 8.72 -10.40
CA GLU A 310 13.33 7.49 -10.54
C GLU A 310 12.76 6.36 -9.67
N LYS A 311 12.56 6.60 -8.37
CA LYS A 311 11.98 5.60 -7.44
C LYS A 311 10.61 5.12 -7.92
N LEU A 312 9.75 6.06 -8.34
CA LEU A 312 8.45 5.76 -8.93
C LEU A 312 8.58 4.93 -10.21
N GLY A 313 9.49 5.28 -11.11
CA GLY A 313 9.74 4.55 -12.34
C GLY A 313 10.22 3.12 -12.11
N VAL A 314 11.06 2.90 -11.09
CA VAL A 314 11.49 1.56 -10.67
C VAL A 314 10.33 0.76 -10.08
N ALA A 315 9.52 1.35 -9.21
CA ALA A 315 8.36 0.66 -8.63
C ALA A 315 7.33 0.27 -9.72
N LEU A 316 7.07 1.18 -10.68
CA LEU A 316 6.20 0.92 -11.83
C LEU A 316 6.74 -0.19 -12.73
N LEU A 317 8.07 -0.24 -12.95
CA LEU A 317 8.71 -1.32 -13.70
C LEU A 317 8.49 -2.67 -13.01
N THR A 318 8.72 -2.75 -11.70
CA THR A 318 8.52 -3.97 -10.92
C THR A 318 7.05 -4.42 -10.94
N ALA A 319 6.11 -3.47 -10.97
CA ALA A 319 4.68 -3.73 -11.11
C ALA A 319 4.23 -4.06 -12.56
N GLY A 320 5.15 -4.12 -13.54
CA GLY A 320 4.83 -4.40 -14.94
C GLY A 320 4.17 -3.24 -15.71
N ARG A 321 4.11 -2.04 -15.13
CA ARG A 321 3.48 -0.84 -15.72
C ARG A 321 4.48 -0.08 -16.59
N TYR A 322 4.95 -0.75 -17.66
CA TYR A 322 6.13 -0.34 -18.41
C TYR A 322 6.05 1.04 -19.07
N GLU A 323 4.88 1.44 -19.59
CA GLU A 323 4.72 2.77 -20.23
C GLU A 323 4.83 3.91 -19.22
N GLU A 324 4.19 3.74 -18.06
CA GLU A 324 4.25 4.73 -16.99
C GLU A 324 5.66 4.81 -16.41
N ALA A 325 6.33 3.66 -16.24
CA ALA A 325 7.73 3.60 -15.83
C ALA A 325 8.63 4.38 -16.80
N LEU A 326 8.53 4.15 -18.11
CA LEU A 326 9.32 4.90 -19.11
C LEU A 326 9.04 6.40 -19.06
N SER A 327 7.79 6.81 -18.90
CA SER A 327 7.42 8.22 -18.78
C SER A 327 8.13 8.89 -17.60
N MET A 328 8.11 8.26 -16.41
CA MET A 328 8.75 8.81 -15.22
C MET A 328 10.27 8.80 -15.32
N LEU A 329 10.86 7.70 -15.82
CA LEU A 329 12.31 7.59 -15.98
C LEU A 329 12.86 8.59 -17.02
N ARG A 330 12.13 8.85 -18.13
CA ARG A 330 12.52 9.88 -19.11
C ARG A 330 12.58 11.28 -18.50
N ARG A 331 11.61 11.63 -17.66
CA ARG A 331 11.59 12.92 -16.96
C ARG A 331 12.79 13.06 -16.03
N ALA A 332 13.12 12.01 -15.28
CA ALA A 332 14.29 12.00 -14.41
C ALA A 332 15.60 12.14 -15.21
N VAL A 333 15.77 11.38 -16.31
CA VAL A 333 16.94 11.48 -17.20
C VAL A 333 17.13 12.88 -17.74
N ALA A 334 16.06 13.51 -18.25
CA ALA A 334 16.13 14.85 -18.81
C ALA A 334 16.63 15.89 -17.80
N GLU A 335 16.23 15.77 -16.53
CA GLU A 335 16.71 16.67 -15.47
C GLU A 335 18.17 16.39 -15.09
N TYR A 336 18.55 15.11 -14.96
CA TYR A 336 19.95 14.74 -14.70
C TYR A 336 20.89 15.25 -15.81
N GLU A 337 20.49 15.15 -17.07
CA GLU A 337 21.27 15.67 -18.20
C GLU A 337 21.43 17.19 -18.17
N LYS A 338 20.37 17.91 -17.79
CA LYS A 338 20.39 19.37 -17.66
C LYS A 338 21.36 19.82 -16.57
N GLU A 339 21.41 19.10 -15.46
CA GLU A 339 22.37 19.32 -14.36
C GLU A 339 23.77 18.72 -14.64
N ARG A 340 23.98 18.16 -15.84
CA ARG A 340 25.24 17.51 -16.27
C ARG A 340 25.67 16.30 -15.43
N ASP A 341 24.72 15.67 -14.74
CA ASP A 341 24.91 14.39 -14.06
C ASP A 341 24.71 13.23 -15.04
N LEU A 342 25.72 13.01 -15.89
CA LEU A 342 25.70 11.95 -16.90
C LEU A 342 25.75 10.54 -16.30
N GLU A 343 26.27 10.40 -15.09
CA GLU A 343 26.30 9.11 -14.38
C GLU A 343 24.89 8.71 -13.96
N SER A 344 24.13 9.59 -13.31
CA SER A 344 22.72 9.32 -12.98
C SER A 344 21.87 9.14 -14.23
N ALA A 345 22.02 10.03 -15.22
CA ALA A 345 21.29 9.91 -16.49
C ALA A 345 21.56 8.56 -17.17
N GLY A 346 22.84 8.16 -17.29
CA GLY A 346 23.22 6.91 -17.93
C GLY A 346 22.74 5.68 -17.18
N ARG A 347 22.77 5.70 -15.84
CA ARG A 347 22.29 4.57 -15.03
C ARG A 347 20.80 4.32 -15.24
N ILE A 348 20.02 5.39 -15.41
CA ILE A 348 18.58 5.29 -15.70
C ILE A 348 18.32 4.90 -17.15
N THR A 349 19.09 5.43 -18.09
CA THR A 349 19.04 5.01 -19.49
C THR A 349 19.32 3.50 -19.63
N ALA A 350 20.27 2.94 -18.88
CA ALA A 350 20.52 1.49 -18.87
C ALA A 350 19.29 0.70 -18.38
N LYS A 351 18.63 1.14 -17.29
CA LYS A 351 17.39 0.52 -16.78
C LYS A 351 16.26 0.58 -17.80
N MET A 352 16.10 1.72 -18.48
CA MET A 352 15.10 1.89 -19.54
C MET A 352 15.39 0.98 -20.75
N GLY A 353 16.67 0.78 -21.09
CA GLY A 353 17.08 -0.21 -22.10
C GLY A 353 16.60 -1.61 -21.72
N VAL A 354 16.86 -2.05 -20.48
CA VAL A 354 16.35 -3.34 -19.98
C VAL A 354 14.81 -3.41 -20.01
N LEU A 355 14.11 -2.30 -19.75
CA LEU A 355 12.65 -2.24 -19.83
C LEU A 355 12.14 -2.47 -21.26
N HIS A 356 12.79 -1.90 -22.28
CA HIS A 356 12.43 -2.10 -23.69
C HIS A 356 12.46 -3.58 -24.12
N ARG A 357 13.32 -4.40 -23.50
CA ARG A 357 13.31 -5.86 -23.63
C ARG A 357 12.00 -6.49 -23.14
N TYR A 358 11.55 -6.13 -21.93
CA TYR A 358 10.31 -6.66 -21.35
C TYR A 358 9.06 -6.23 -22.13
N ARG A 359 9.13 -5.07 -22.77
CA ARG A 359 8.06 -4.56 -23.64
C ARG A 359 8.01 -5.17 -25.04
N GLY A 360 9.03 -5.94 -25.44
CA GLY A 360 9.16 -6.43 -26.81
C GLY A 360 9.48 -5.32 -27.83
N THR A 361 10.21 -4.28 -27.42
CA THR A 361 10.67 -3.16 -28.29
C THR A 361 12.19 -3.00 -28.21
N PRO A 362 12.99 -4.08 -28.43
CA PRO A 362 14.42 -4.02 -28.20
C PRO A 362 15.16 -3.07 -29.16
N GLU A 363 14.66 -2.84 -30.37
CA GLU A 363 15.22 -1.85 -31.32
C GLU A 363 15.16 -0.43 -30.75
N ASP A 364 14.02 -0.03 -30.17
CA ASP A 364 13.86 1.27 -29.51
C ASP A 364 14.81 1.40 -28.32
N GLY A 365 15.03 0.30 -27.60
CA GLY A 365 16.02 0.24 -26.52
C GLY A 365 17.45 0.49 -27.00
N ILE A 366 17.84 -0.04 -28.17
CA ILE A 366 19.17 0.19 -28.76
C ILE A 366 19.34 1.67 -29.10
N VAL A 367 18.35 2.25 -29.79
CA VAL A 367 18.32 3.68 -30.15
C VAL A 367 18.41 4.57 -28.92
N LEU A 368 17.83 4.14 -27.80
CA LEU A 368 17.88 4.86 -26.53
C LEU A 368 19.26 4.79 -25.84
N VAL A 369 19.88 3.61 -25.73
CA VAL A 369 21.11 3.44 -24.94
C VAL A 369 22.36 3.90 -25.66
N GLN A 370 22.41 3.77 -26.99
CA GLN A 370 23.62 3.98 -27.78
C GLN A 370 24.16 5.43 -27.72
N PRO A 371 23.32 6.48 -27.84
CA PRO A 371 23.81 7.87 -27.71
C PRO A 371 24.41 8.18 -26.33
N MET A 372 23.93 7.52 -25.28
CA MET A 372 24.45 7.70 -23.93
C MET A 372 25.81 6.98 -23.74
N ILE A 373 25.99 5.81 -24.34
CA ILE A 373 27.29 5.12 -24.39
C ILE A 373 28.32 6.02 -25.06
N GLU A 374 28.01 6.58 -26.24
CA GLU A 374 28.91 7.47 -26.98
C GLU A 374 29.32 8.70 -26.18
N ARG A 375 28.41 9.26 -25.36
CA ARG A 375 28.70 10.41 -24.49
C ARG A 375 29.60 10.04 -23.31
N LEU A 376 29.41 8.87 -22.71
CA LEU A 376 30.17 8.42 -21.54
C LEU A 376 31.51 7.77 -21.87
N ASP A 377 31.71 7.26 -23.10
CA ASP A 377 32.99 6.70 -23.54
C ASP A 377 34.14 7.72 -23.39
N TRP A 378 33.86 9.01 -23.56
CA TRP A 378 34.85 10.09 -23.38
C TRP A 378 35.21 10.36 -21.91
N SER A 379 34.37 9.94 -20.96
CA SER A 379 34.57 10.16 -19.51
C SER A 379 35.44 9.08 -18.86
N GLY A 380 35.75 7.99 -19.59
CA GLY A 380 36.51 6.86 -19.09
C GLY A 380 35.66 5.78 -18.42
N PRO A 381 36.28 4.73 -17.85
CA PRO A 381 35.56 3.60 -17.27
C PRO A 381 34.70 3.99 -16.07
N SER A 382 33.41 3.66 -16.12
CA SER A 382 32.48 3.82 -14.98
C SER A 382 31.50 2.65 -14.87
N GLU A 383 30.88 2.49 -13.69
CA GLU A 383 29.84 1.48 -13.48
C GLU A 383 28.63 1.71 -14.40
N THR A 384 28.31 2.98 -14.66
CA THR A 384 27.23 3.37 -15.55
C THR A 384 27.50 2.95 -16.99
N LEU A 385 28.71 3.22 -17.49
CA LEU A 385 29.10 2.83 -18.84
C LEU A 385 29.08 1.30 -19.01
N ALA A 386 29.58 0.55 -18.02
CA ALA A 386 29.50 -0.91 -18.01
C ALA A 386 28.03 -1.41 -18.02
N SER A 387 27.16 -0.77 -17.22
CA SER A 387 25.73 -1.11 -17.14
C SER A 387 24.98 -0.81 -18.45
N LEU A 388 25.34 0.25 -19.16
CA LEU A 388 24.78 0.56 -20.48
C LEU A 388 25.19 -0.48 -21.52
N TYR A 389 26.46 -0.90 -21.55
CA TYR A 389 26.87 -2.01 -22.42
C TYR A 389 26.17 -3.32 -22.05
N LEU A 390 26.00 -3.63 -20.77
CA LEU A 390 25.21 -4.80 -20.34
C LEU A 390 23.75 -4.72 -20.81
N ALA A 391 23.10 -3.56 -20.70
CA ALA A 391 21.75 -3.37 -21.26
C ALA A 391 21.74 -3.58 -22.78
N LEU A 392 22.75 -3.05 -23.49
CA LEU A 392 22.91 -3.24 -24.93
C LEU A 392 23.08 -4.72 -25.30
N THR A 393 23.86 -5.51 -24.55
CA THR A 393 23.99 -6.97 -24.83
C THR A 393 22.64 -7.69 -24.80
N GLN A 394 21.77 -7.33 -23.85
CA GLN A 394 20.44 -7.93 -23.75
C GLN A 394 19.58 -7.54 -24.95
N LEU A 395 19.60 -6.27 -25.35
CA LEU A 395 18.83 -5.79 -26.50
C LEU A 395 19.31 -6.41 -27.82
N LEU A 396 20.63 -6.53 -28.01
CA LEU A 396 21.23 -7.15 -29.19
C LEU A 396 20.91 -8.66 -29.28
N PHE A 397 20.79 -9.35 -28.14
CA PHE A 397 20.35 -10.74 -28.11
C PHE A 397 18.95 -10.90 -28.71
N TYR A 398 17.98 -10.09 -28.27
CA TYR A 398 16.59 -10.19 -28.74
C TYR A 398 16.39 -9.71 -30.19
N THR A 399 17.34 -8.96 -30.74
CA THR A 399 17.35 -8.56 -32.16
C THR A 399 18.21 -9.48 -33.04
N GLY A 400 18.81 -10.54 -32.47
CA GLY A 400 19.64 -11.50 -33.20
C GLY A 400 21.02 -10.98 -33.65
N ARG A 401 21.45 -9.81 -33.14
CA ARG A 401 22.72 -9.15 -33.51
C ARG A 401 23.89 -9.67 -32.68
N TYR A 402 24.13 -10.99 -32.76
CA TYR A 402 25.02 -11.69 -31.83
C TYR A 402 26.51 -11.31 -31.93
N ARG A 403 26.99 -10.85 -33.10
CA ARG A 403 28.36 -10.35 -33.25
C ARG A 403 28.57 -9.05 -32.48
N GLU A 404 27.63 -8.12 -32.61
CA GLU A 404 27.65 -6.85 -31.88
C GLU A 404 27.42 -7.08 -30.38
N MET A 405 26.60 -8.08 -30.02
CA MET A 405 26.45 -8.50 -28.63
C MET A 405 27.79 -8.95 -28.04
N LEU A 406 28.60 -9.70 -28.80
CA LEU A 406 29.92 -10.13 -28.35
C LEU A 406 30.84 -8.93 -28.09
N GLU A 407 30.89 -7.97 -29.02
CA GLU A 407 31.67 -6.73 -28.87
C GLU A 407 31.21 -5.92 -27.64
N ALA A 408 29.89 -5.75 -27.46
CA ALA A 408 29.34 -5.05 -26.30
C ALA A 408 29.67 -5.77 -24.97
N ALA A 409 29.63 -7.10 -24.95
CA ALA A 409 29.96 -7.89 -23.76
C ALA A 409 31.46 -7.83 -23.43
N GLU A 410 32.34 -7.82 -24.44
CA GLU A 410 33.78 -7.60 -24.27
C GLU A 410 34.05 -6.22 -23.66
N ARG A 411 33.42 -5.18 -24.20
CA ARG A 411 33.51 -3.81 -23.64
C ARG A 411 33.01 -3.75 -22.20
N ALA A 412 31.86 -4.33 -21.89
CA ALA A 412 31.33 -4.39 -20.52
C ALA A 412 32.30 -5.08 -19.55
N ALA A 413 32.91 -6.20 -19.95
CA ALA A 413 33.85 -6.96 -19.12
C ALA A 413 35.16 -6.19 -18.88
N ASP A 414 35.68 -5.49 -19.89
CA ASP A 414 36.87 -4.66 -19.76
C ASP A 414 36.63 -3.46 -18.85
N LEU A 415 35.47 -2.80 -18.98
CA LEU A 415 35.05 -1.70 -18.10
C LEU A 415 34.89 -2.18 -16.66
N ALA A 416 34.18 -3.28 -16.43
CA ALA A 416 33.97 -3.85 -15.11
C ALA A 416 35.30 -4.27 -14.44
N ARG A 417 36.25 -4.78 -15.24
CA ARG A 417 37.62 -5.08 -14.77
C ARG A 417 38.38 -3.81 -14.39
N ALA A 418 38.30 -2.76 -15.21
CA ALA A 418 39.00 -1.50 -14.97
C ALA A 418 38.53 -0.80 -13.68
N ILE A 419 37.24 -0.89 -13.37
CA ILE A 419 36.65 -0.29 -12.15
C ILE A 419 36.69 -1.24 -10.93
N GLY A 420 37.16 -2.48 -11.09
CA GLY A 420 37.25 -3.45 -10.00
C GLY A 420 35.90 -3.96 -9.47
N ASN A 421 34.84 -3.92 -10.29
CA ASN A 421 33.51 -4.40 -9.89
C ASN A 421 33.30 -5.85 -10.34
N ASP A 422 33.63 -6.79 -9.44
CA ASP A 422 33.57 -8.22 -9.73
C ASP A 422 32.15 -8.73 -10.04
N ARG A 423 31.11 -8.11 -9.47
CA ARG A 423 29.72 -8.45 -9.76
C ARG A 423 29.38 -8.13 -11.22
N LEU A 424 29.64 -6.90 -11.67
CA LEU A 424 29.42 -6.49 -13.06
C LEU A 424 30.31 -7.29 -14.02
N ARG A 425 31.53 -7.63 -13.59
CA ARG A 425 32.44 -8.46 -14.38
C ARG A 425 31.89 -9.87 -14.58
N GLY A 426 31.39 -10.51 -13.52
CA GLY A 426 30.73 -11.81 -13.61
C GLY A 426 29.55 -11.78 -14.58
N GLU A 427 28.70 -10.76 -14.48
CA GLU A 427 27.56 -10.58 -15.41
C GLU A 427 28.02 -10.37 -16.86
N ALA A 428 29.02 -9.51 -17.10
CA ALA A 428 29.53 -9.25 -18.44
C ALA A 428 30.17 -10.48 -19.09
N GLU A 429 30.93 -11.26 -18.32
CA GLU A 429 31.54 -12.50 -18.80
C GLU A 429 30.47 -13.57 -19.08
N GLU A 430 29.38 -13.63 -18.30
CA GLU A 430 28.21 -14.47 -18.60
C GLU A 430 27.56 -14.09 -19.94
N ARG A 431 27.33 -12.78 -20.18
CA ARG A 431 26.83 -12.28 -21.47
C ARG A 431 27.79 -12.59 -22.61
N ARG A 432 29.09 -12.49 -22.40
CA ARG A 432 30.12 -12.84 -23.39
C ARG A 432 30.07 -14.32 -23.73
N GLY A 433 29.91 -15.18 -22.74
CA GLY A 433 29.68 -16.62 -22.90
C GLY A 433 28.45 -16.91 -23.76
N THR A 434 27.32 -16.28 -23.45
CA THR A 434 26.09 -16.36 -24.25
C THR A 434 26.34 -15.97 -25.71
N ALA A 435 27.00 -14.83 -25.93
CA ALA A 435 27.31 -14.34 -27.27
C ALA A 435 28.17 -15.34 -28.05
N PHE A 436 29.21 -15.93 -27.41
CA PHE A 436 30.03 -16.98 -28.03
C PHE A 436 29.20 -18.19 -28.47
N THR A 437 28.29 -18.67 -27.63
CA THR A 437 27.38 -19.77 -27.99
C THR A 437 26.56 -19.41 -29.23
N MET A 438 25.97 -18.21 -29.25
CA MET A 438 25.11 -17.77 -30.36
C MET A 438 25.86 -17.57 -31.69
N VAL A 439 27.17 -17.28 -31.66
CA VAL A 439 28.02 -17.22 -32.86
C VAL A 439 28.70 -18.55 -33.19
N GLY A 440 28.35 -19.64 -32.52
CA GLY A 440 28.86 -21.00 -32.79
C GLY A 440 30.26 -21.30 -32.22
N ARG A 441 30.75 -20.48 -31.28
CA ARG A 441 32.07 -20.60 -30.64
C ARG A 441 31.96 -21.25 -29.25
N SER A 442 31.38 -22.46 -29.20
CA SER A 442 31.02 -23.13 -27.94
C SER A 442 32.20 -23.49 -27.05
N HIS A 443 33.40 -23.70 -27.61
CA HIS A 443 34.60 -23.96 -26.81
C HIS A 443 35.04 -22.71 -26.04
N GLU A 444 35.02 -21.54 -26.68
CA GLU A 444 35.28 -20.27 -26.02
C GLU A 444 34.17 -19.90 -25.04
N ALA A 445 32.91 -20.12 -25.41
CA ALA A 445 31.76 -19.91 -24.51
C ALA A 445 31.95 -20.64 -23.19
N ARG A 446 32.24 -21.95 -23.26
CA ARG A 446 32.51 -22.79 -22.10
C ARG A 446 33.62 -22.21 -21.22
N LYS A 447 34.79 -21.94 -21.80
CA LYS A 447 35.95 -21.43 -21.05
C LYS A 447 35.63 -20.13 -20.32
N VAL A 448 34.90 -19.23 -20.97
CA VAL A 448 34.56 -17.92 -20.41
C VAL A 448 33.57 -18.06 -19.25
N ILE A 449 32.52 -18.86 -19.44
CA ILE A 449 31.50 -19.07 -18.41
C ILE A 449 32.10 -19.80 -17.21
N GLU A 450 32.87 -20.88 -17.41
CA GLU A 450 33.52 -21.63 -16.32
C GLU A 450 34.42 -20.73 -15.46
N ASN A 451 35.16 -19.81 -16.08
CA ASN A 451 36.00 -18.83 -15.36
C ASN A 451 35.19 -17.75 -14.62
N ALA A 452 33.99 -17.44 -15.10
CA ALA A 452 33.13 -16.41 -14.51
C ALA A 452 32.29 -16.96 -13.35
N LEU A 453 32.02 -18.28 -13.29
CA LEU A 453 31.17 -18.91 -12.27
C LEU A 453 31.53 -18.50 -10.83
N PRO A 454 32.80 -18.51 -10.38
CA PRO A 454 33.13 -18.08 -9.01
C PRO A 454 32.78 -16.62 -8.72
N LEU A 455 32.92 -15.74 -9.71
CA LEU A 455 32.55 -14.32 -9.58
C LEU A 455 31.04 -14.15 -9.49
N ILE A 456 30.29 -14.90 -10.32
CA ILE A 456 28.83 -14.86 -10.35
C ILE A 456 28.25 -15.44 -9.04
N GLU A 457 28.83 -16.53 -8.53
CA GLU A 457 28.46 -17.12 -7.24
C GLU A 457 28.70 -16.16 -6.08
N ALA A 458 29.87 -15.50 -6.05
CA ALA A 458 30.17 -14.48 -5.04
C ALA A 458 29.24 -13.26 -5.14
N GLY A 459 28.76 -12.93 -6.34
CA GLY A 459 27.84 -11.82 -6.59
C GLY A 459 26.41 -12.06 -6.10
N GLY A 460 26.01 -13.31 -5.82
CA GLY A 460 24.74 -13.66 -5.19
C GLY A 460 23.48 -13.51 -6.07
N ASP A 461 23.59 -13.08 -7.32
CA ASP A 461 22.46 -13.01 -8.26
C ASP A 461 22.11 -14.41 -8.80
N LEU A 462 21.06 -14.99 -8.22
CA LEU A 462 20.61 -16.34 -8.55
C LEU A 462 20.16 -16.47 -10.01
N LEU A 463 19.63 -15.41 -10.63
CA LEU A 463 19.18 -15.48 -12.04
C LEU A 463 20.38 -15.48 -13.00
N SER A 464 21.40 -14.68 -12.71
CA SER A 464 22.64 -14.70 -13.49
C SER A 464 23.42 -16.00 -13.28
N LEU A 465 23.43 -16.54 -12.07
CA LEU A 465 24.00 -17.87 -11.80
C LEU A 465 23.26 -18.99 -12.56
N TRP A 466 21.92 -18.96 -12.55
CA TRP A 466 21.10 -19.91 -13.29
C TRP A 466 21.41 -19.86 -14.80
N ARG A 467 21.46 -18.65 -15.40
CA ARG A 467 21.81 -18.48 -16.82
C ARG A 467 23.20 -19.01 -17.13
N ALA A 468 24.19 -18.68 -16.30
CA ALA A 468 25.56 -19.13 -16.48
C ALA A 468 25.66 -20.66 -16.46
N LEU A 469 24.99 -21.31 -15.51
CA LEU A 469 24.96 -22.78 -15.41
C LEU A 469 24.26 -23.43 -16.60
N ASN A 470 23.13 -22.87 -17.05
CA ASN A 470 22.43 -23.36 -18.24
C ASN A 470 23.29 -23.26 -19.49
N ASN A 471 23.90 -22.09 -19.70
CA ASN A 471 24.77 -21.82 -20.85
C ASN A 471 26.06 -22.68 -20.81
N ALA A 472 26.63 -22.93 -19.63
CA ALA A 472 27.76 -23.85 -19.48
C ALA A 472 27.35 -25.29 -19.83
N GLY A 473 26.18 -25.74 -19.36
CA GLY A 473 25.62 -27.05 -19.67
C GLY A 473 25.44 -27.26 -21.18
N GLU A 474 24.82 -26.30 -21.87
CA GLU A 474 24.64 -26.35 -23.32
C GLU A 474 25.98 -26.32 -24.07
N ALA A 475 26.94 -25.49 -23.66
CA ALA A 475 28.27 -25.47 -24.25
C ALA A 475 29.00 -26.82 -24.07
N CYS A 476 28.86 -27.47 -22.90
CA CYS A 476 29.38 -28.80 -22.64
C CYS A 476 28.72 -29.89 -23.51
N LYS A 477 27.40 -29.82 -23.73
CA LYS A 477 26.68 -30.73 -24.66
C LYS A 477 27.23 -30.61 -26.08
N ILE A 478 27.39 -29.39 -26.59
CA ILE A 478 27.88 -29.14 -27.95
C ILE A 478 29.34 -29.59 -28.10
N THR A 479 30.15 -29.45 -27.06
CA THR A 479 31.57 -29.85 -27.06
C THR A 479 31.82 -31.32 -26.70
N GLY A 480 30.76 -32.09 -26.39
CA GLY A 480 30.82 -33.53 -26.13
C GLY A 480 31.18 -33.94 -24.68
N ASP A 481 31.22 -33.01 -23.73
CA ASP A 481 31.52 -33.27 -22.31
C ASP A 481 30.22 -33.47 -21.52
N ILE A 482 29.57 -34.59 -21.76
CA ILE A 482 28.20 -34.88 -21.28
C ILE A 482 28.13 -34.97 -19.74
N GLU A 483 29.16 -35.49 -19.08
CA GLU A 483 29.18 -35.58 -17.61
C GLU A 483 29.23 -34.19 -16.96
N LYS A 484 30.06 -33.28 -17.47
CA LYS A 484 30.07 -31.90 -16.96
C LYS A 484 28.79 -31.14 -17.31
N ALA A 485 28.23 -31.38 -18.49
CA ALA A 485 26.94 -30.81 -18.84
C ALA A 485 25.86 -31.17 -17.80
N ARG A 486 25.78 -32.46 -17.44
CA ARG A 486 24.86 -32.95 -16.42
C ARG A 486 25.06 -32.24 -15.08
N VAL A 487 26.30 -32.10 -14.61
CA VAL A 487 26.60 -31.40 -13.34
C VAL A 487 26.13 -29.94 -13.36
N TYR A 488 26.36 -29.20 -14.45
CA TYR A 488 25.93 -27.81 -14.54
C TYR A 488 24.41 -27.66 -14.60
N LEU A 489 23.73 -28.50 -15.39
CA LEU A 489 22.28 -28.47 -15.53
C LEU A 489 21.58 -28.90 -14.22
N GLU A 490 22.05 -29.95 -13.53
CA GLU A 490 21.53 -30.36 -12.22
C GLU A 490 21.63 -29.23 -11.18
N ARG A 491 22.76 -28.50 -11.17
CA ARG A 491 22.92 -27.31 -10.32
C ARG A 491 21.98 -26.17 -10.73
N GLY A 492 21.73 -26.01 -12.03
CA GLY A 492 20.75 -25.07 -12.56
C GLY A 492 19.33 -25.38 -12.09
N VAL A 493 18.91 -26.66 -12.12
CA VAL A 493 17.58 -27.09 -11.64
C VAL A 493 17.43 -26.83 -10.15
N ALA A 494 18.44 -27.16 -9.34
CA ALA A 494 18.39 -26.88 -7.90
C ALA A 494 18.25 -25.37 -7.59
N LEU A 495 18.68 -24.49 -8.51
CA LEU A 495 18.48 -23.05 -8.37
C LEU A 495 17.07 -22.60 -8.76
N THR A 496 16.38 -23.27 -9.70
CA THR A 496 15.01 -22.87 -10.06
C THR A 496 14.05 -23.05 -8.89
N GLU A 497 14.25 -24.09 -8.08
CA GLU A 497 13.53 -24.32 -6.82
C GLU A 497 13.75 -23.18 -5.81
N ARG A 498 14.98 -22.65 -5.75
CA ARG A 498 15.34 -21.54 -4.84
C ARG A 498 14.90 -20.17 -5.34
N VAL A 499 14.84 -19.98 -6.67
CA VAL A 499 14.38 -18.74 -7.31
C VAL A 499 12.85 -18.65 -7.32
N GLY A 500 12.14 -19.78 -7.18
CA GLY A 500 10.67 -19.80 -7.14
C GLY A 500 10.02 -19.45 -8.48
N ASN A 501 10.74 -19.61 -9.60
CA ASN A 501 10.24 -19.31 -10.94
C ASN A 501 10.16 -20.60 -11.78
N PRO A 502 8.96 -21.23 -11.90
CA PRO A 502 8.78 -22.48 -12.63
C PRO A 502 9.09 -22.38 -14.12
N GLY A 503 8.99 -21.18 -14.70
CA GLY A 503 9.28 -20.94 -16.12
C GLY A 503 10.75 -21.18 -16.46
N LEU A 504 11.66 -21.05 -15.49
CA LEU A 504 13.08 -21.34 -15.68
C LEU A 504 13.35 -22.85 -15.82
N SER A 505 12.49 -23.70 -15.27
CA SER A 505 12.62 -25.16 -15.40
C SER A 505 12.28 -25.68 -16.80
N ALA A 506 11.64 -24.88 -17.65
CA ALA A 506 11.33 -25.26 -19.04
C ALA A 506 12.52 -25.11 -19.99
N PHE A 507 13.61 -24.44 -19.55
CA PHE A 507 14.76 -24.09 -20.37
C PHE A 507 16.07 -24.80 -19.95
N ILE A 508 15.99 -25.74 -19.00
CA ILE A 508 17.03 -26.70 -18.63
C ILE A 508 16.57 -28.08 -19.11
#